data_AF-A0A0S3TLB3-F1
#
_entry.id   AF-A0A0S3TLB3-F1
#
_cell.length_a   1.000
_cell.length_b   1.000
_cell.length_c   1.000
_cell.angle_alpha   90.00
_cell.angle_beta   90.00
_cell.angle_gamma   90.00
#
_symmetry.space_group_name_H-M   'P 1'
#
loop_
_entity.id
_entity.type
_entity.pdbx_description
1 polymer ?
#
loop_
_entity_poly.entity_id
_entity_poly.type
_entity_poly.pdbx_seq_one_letter_code
_entity_poly.pdbx_strand_id
1 'polypeptide(L)'
;MPLANCTTPANGSERDQVIPLLDSVKVKTNKPGRPRKRVKVLAADKGYDSKDKRAAFRKRAIRPQLPKRVWKNKKNRGRPIKISYLSW
;
A
#
# COMPACT_ATOMS: atom_id res chain seq x y z
N MET A 1 4.07 23.92 -1.88
CA MET A 1 3.55 22.57 -2.25
C MET A 1 2.33 22.25 -1.40
N PRO A 2 1.30 21.57 -1.94
CA PRO A 2 0.17 21.10 -1.13
C PRO A 2 0.61 19.93 -0.23
N LEU A 3 0.28 19.99 1.05
CA LEU A 3 0.60 18.97 2.05
C LEU A 3 -0.68 18.55 2.79
N ALA A 4 -0.79 17.26 3.09
CA ALA A 4 -1.82 16.70 3.94
C ALA A 4 -1.19 15.68 4.90
N ASN A 5 -1.65 15.67 6.15
CA ASN A 5 -1.19 14.75 7.19
C ASN A 5 -2.40 14.20 7.96
N CYS A 6 -2.21 13.05 8.62
CA CYS A 6 -3.22 12.40 9.45
C CYS A 6 -2.49 11.64 10.54
N THR A 7 -2.95 11.77 11.78
CA THR A 7 -2.41 11.05 12.93
C THR A 7 -3.28 9.83 13.21
N THR A 8 -2.69 8.64 13.18
CA THR A 8 -3.37 7.41 13.57
C THR A 8 -3.10 7.07 15.04
N PRO A 9 -4.05 6.45 15.75
CA PRO A 9 -3.80 5.84 17.05
C PRO A 9 -2.68 4.79 16.98
N ALA A 10 -2.10 4.40 18.11
CA ALA A 10 -1.00 3.43 18.17
C ALA A 10 -1.32 2.08 17.49
N ASN A 11 -2.57 1.62 17.60
CA ASN A 11 -3.06 0.39 16.96
C ASN A 11 -3.75 0.65 15.60
N GLY A 12 -3.62 1.85 15.06
CA GLY A 12 -4.24 2.27 13.81
C GLY A 12 -3.43 1.80 12.59
N SER A 13 -4.13 1.32 11.58
CA SER A 13 -3.52 0.96 10.30
C SER A 13 -3.29 2.21 9.46
N GLU A 14 -2.02 2.63 9.32
CA GLU A 14 -1.60 3.70 8.40
C GLU A 14 -2.09 3.44 6.96
N ARG A 15 -2.25 2.16 6.61
CA ARG A 15 -2.58 1.71 5.27
C ARG A 15 -3.97 2.16 4.85
N ASP A 16 -4.88 2.32 5.80
CA ASP A 16 -6.26 2.70 5.54
C ASP A 16 -6.40 4.22 5.40
N GLN A 17 -5.43 4.99 5.91
CA GLN A 17 -5.41 6.44 5.79
C GLN A 17 -5.00 6.96 4.41
N VAL A 18 -4.42 6.11 3.56
CA VAL A 18 -3.92 6.55 2.24
C VAL A 18 -5.02 7.17 1.38
N ILE A 19 -6.20 6.57 1.39
CA ILE A 19 -7.34 7.05 0.59
C ILE A 19 -7.89 8.38 1.16
N PRO A 20 -8.20 8.49 2.46
CA PRO A 20 -8.57 9.77 3.09
C PRO A 20 -7.53 10.88 2.87
N LEU A 21 -6.23 10.55 2.96
CA LEU A 21 -5.15 11.51 2.73
C LEU A 21 -5.13 12.01 1.28
N LEU A 22 -5.33 11.13 0.31
CA LEU A 22 -5.42 11.55 -1.09
C LEU A 22 -6.60 12.50 -1.34
N ASP A 23 -7.73 12.28 -0.67
CA ASP A 23 -8.92 13.11 -0.81
C ASP A 23 -8.78 14.49 -0.11
N SER A 24 -7.92 14.59 0.90
CA SER A 24 -7.64 15.83 1.62
C SER A 24 -6.61 16.73 0.92
N VAL A 25 -5.78 16.18 0.02
CA VAL A 25 -4.84 16.97 -0.79
C VAL A 25 -5.59 17.92 -1.73
N LYS A 26 -5.37 19.22 -1.54
CA LYS A 26 -5.94 20.28 -2.39
C LYS A 26 -4.81 20.99 -3.14
N VAL A 27 -4.75 20.81 -4.47
CA VAL A 27 -3.77 21.50 -5.31
C VAL A 27 -4.32 22.88 -5.69
N LYS A 28 -3.77 23.94 -5.09
CA LYS A 28 -4.06 25.32 -5.52
C LYS A 28 -3.52 25.50 -6.94
N THR A 29 -4.41 25.82 -7.89
CA THR A 29 -4.07 25.97 -9.31
C THR A 29 -3.86 27.45 -9.70
N ASN A 30 -4.05 28.39 -8.76
CA ASN A 30 -4.00 29.86 -8.97
C ASN A 30 -4.86 30.37 -10.14
N LYS A 31 -5.82 29.57 -10.59
CA LYS A 31 -6.81 29.92 -11.62
C LYS A 31 -8.20 29.90 -10.98
N PRO A 32 -9.11 30.79 -11.40
CA PRO A 32 -10.50 30.73 -10.98
C PRO A 32 -11.11 29.37 -11.35
N GLY A 33 -11.91 28.79 -10.45
CA GLY A 33 -12.58 27.50 -10.64
C GLY A 33 -12.27 26.45 -9.58
N ARG A 34 -12.82 25.25 -9.75
CA ARG A 34 -12.71 24.16 -8.78
C ARG A 34 -11.26 23.65 -8.69
N PRO A 35 -10.62 23.69 -7.50
CA PRO A 35 -9.26 23.17 -7.34
C PRO A 35 -9.18 21.70 -7.73
N ARG A 36 -8.09 21.31 -8.39
CA ARG A 36 -7.85 19.90 -8.70
C ARG A 36 -7.63 19.12 -7.41
N LYS A 37 -8.51 18.15 -7.16
CA LYS A 37 -8.43 17.23 -6.00
C LYS A 37 -7.82 15.87 -6.36
N ARG A 38 -7.73 15.52 -7.64
CA ARG A 38 -7.34 14.17 -8.07
C ARG A 38 -5.93 14.14 -8.67
N VAL A 39 -5.05 13.35 -8.06
CA VAL A 39 -3.72 13.04 -8.58
C VAL A 39 -3.82 12.04 -9.73
N LYS A 40 -2.98 12.18 -10.77
CA LYS A 40 -2.94 11.23 -11.89
C LYS A 40 -2.10 9.99 -11.58
N VAL A 41 -1.03 10.18 -10.81
CA VAL A 41 -0.05 9.17 -10.47
C VAL A 41 0.22 9.25 -8.96
N LEU A 42 0.30 8.10 -8.31
CA LEU A 42 0.69 7.96 -6.91
C LEU A 42 1.99 7.17 -6.84
N ALA A 43 3.08 7.81 -6.39
CA ALA A 43 4.31 7.13 -6.00
C ALA A 43 4.28 6.90 -4.48
N ALA A 44 4.56 5.68 -4.03
CA ALA A 44 4.73 5.36 -2.63
C ALA A 44 5.61 4.11 -2.45
N ASP A 45 6.00 3.85 -1.21
CA ASP A 45 6.94 2.79 -0.89
C ASP A 45 6.35 1.37 -1.01
N LYS A 46 7.25 0.38 -1.02
CA LYS A 46 6.94 -1.06 -1.06
C LYS A 46 5.98 -1.50 0.05
N GLY A 47 5.95 -0.81 1.20
CA GLY A 47 5.05 -1.09 2.32
C GLY A 47 3.57 -0.89 2.01
N TYR A 48 3.27 -0.12 0.96
CA TYR A 48 1.92 0.20 0.49
C TYR A 48 1.43 -0.71 -0.63
N ASP A 49 2.26 -1.64 -1.11
CA ASP A 49 1.86 -2.60 -2.13
C ASP A 49 0.82 -3.58 -1.58
N SER A 50 -0.40 -3.51 -2.12
CA SER A 50 -1.50 -4.43 -1.87
C SER A 50 -2.38 -4.52 -3.12
N LYS A 51 -2.91 -5.72 -3.40
CA LYS A 51 -3.83 -5.95 -4.53
C LYS A 51 -5.08 -5.07 -4.40
N ASP A 52 -5.68 -5.02 -3.21
CA ASP A 52 -6.91 -4.27 -2.95
C ASP A 52 -6.70 -2.77 -3.12
N LYS A 53 -5.55 -2.26 -2.64
CA LYS A 53 -5.18 -0.86 -2.83
C LYS A 53 -4.95 -0.51 -4.29
N ARG A 54 -4.22 -1.35 -5.02
CA ARG A 54 -4.03 -1.16 -6.47
C ARG A 54 -5.37 -1.14 -7.21
N ALA A 55 -6.33 -1.98 -6.81
CA ALA A 55 -7.68 -1.96 -7.37
C ALA A 55 -8.41 -0.65 -7.01
N ALA A 56 -8.36 -0.22 -5.76
CA ALA A 56 -8.96 1.04 -5.30
C ALA A 56 -8.40 2.27 -6.04
N PHE A 57 -7.09 2.34 -6.27
CA PHE A 57 -6.46 3.41 -7.05
C PHE A 57 -6.92 3.39 -8.51
N ARG A 58 -7.01 2.22 -9.13
CA ARG A 58 -7.50 2.09 -10.51
C ARG A 58 -8.97 2.47 -10.65
N LYS A 59 -9.84 2.11 -9.69
CA LYS A 59 -11.24 2.57 -9.64
C LYS A 59 -11.34 4.10 -9.58
N ARG A 60 -10.40 4.74 -8.89
CA ARG A 60 -10.25 6.20 -8.84
C ARG A 60 -9.47 6.76 -10.03
N ALA A 61 -9.11 5.93 -11.02
CA ALA A 61 -8.26 6.25 -12.17
C ALA A 61 -7.01 7.08 -11.79
N ILE A 62 -6.34 6.60 -10.74
CA ILE A 62 -5.01 6.99 -10.28
C ILE A 62 -4.06 5.84 -10.65
N ARG A 63 -2.94 6.14 -11.30
CA ARG A 63 -1.90 5.15 -11.62
C ARG A 63 -0.96 4.93 -10.43
N PRO A 64 -0.95 3.74 -9.79
CA PRO A 64 -0.01 3.45 -8.72
C PRO A 64 1.37 3.08 -9.27
N GLN A 65 2.40 3.82 -8.86
CA GLN A 65 3.83 3.52 -9.04
C GLN A 65 4.39 3.03 -7.72
N LEU A 66 4.08 1.76 -7.41
CA LEU A 66 4.50 1.09 -6.17
C LEU A 66 5.46 -0.06 -6.51
N PRO A 67 6.64 -0.14 -5.88
CA PRO A 67 7.50 -1.31 -5.96
C PRO A 67 6.75 -2.56 -5.45
N LYS A 68 6.91 -3.70 -6.11
CA LYS A 68 6.25 -4.94 -5.70
C LYS A 68 6.80 -5.43 -4.35
N ARG A 69 5.90 -5.77 -3.44
CA ARG A 69 6.27 -6.38 -2.16
C ARG A 69 6.62 -7.85 -2.34
N VAL A 70 7.91 -8.14 -2.45
CA VAL A 70 8.45 -9.50 -2.35
C VAL A 70 8.63 -9.87 -0.88
N TRP A 71 7.92 -10.90 -0.42
CA TRP A 71 8.16 -11.57 0.84
C TRP A 71 9.29 -12.57 0.67
N LYS A 72 10.27 -12.58 1.58
CA LYS A 72 11.18 -13.72 1.72
C LYS A 72 10.35 -14.85 2.29
N ASN A 73 9.79 -15.70 1.42
CA ASN A 73 9.03 -16.86 1.88
C ASN A 73 9.92 -17.68 2.82
N LYS A 74 9.48 -17.89 4.06
CA LYS A 74 10.05 -18.92 4.90
C LYS A 74 9.78 -20.23 4.18
N LYS A 75 10.82 -20.96 3.77
CA LYS A 75 10.62 -22.30 3.19
C LYS A 75 9.79 -23.10 4.18
N ASN A 76 8.70 -23.70 3.72
CA ASN A 76 7.98 -24.68 4.52
C ASN A 76 8.98 -25.79 4.84
N ARG A 77 9.44 -25.82 6.10
CA ARG A 77 10.17 -26.97 6.62
C ARG A 77 9.12 -28.08 6.63
N GLY A 78 9.12 -28.90 5.59
CA GLY A 78 8.19 -30.02 5.46
C GLY A 78 8.22 -30.91 6.70
N ARG A 79 7.29 -31.86 6.78
CA ARG A 79 7.24 -32.80 7.90
C ARG A 79 8.59 -33.52 8.06
N PRO A 80 9.19 -33.58 9.26
CA PRO A 80 10.44 -34.32 9.47
C PRO A 80 10.26 -35.79 9.08
N ILE A 81 11.17 -36.33 8.25
CA ILE A 81 11.20 -37.75 7.92
C ILE A 81 11.69 -38.49 9.17
N LYS A 82 10.88 -39.39 9.72
CA LYS A 82 11.32 -40.31 10.77
C LYS A 82 12.12 -41.43 10.11
N ILE A 83 13.43 -41.43 10.29
CA ILE A 83 14.30 -42.53 9.88
C ILE A 83 14.23 -43.58 11.00
N SER A 84 13.57 -44.71 10.75
CA SER A 84 13.66 -45.87 11.64
C SER A 84 14.87 -46.70 11.22
N TYR A 85 15.89 -46.76 12.08
CA TYR A 85 16.99 -47.71 11.91
C TYR A 85 16.46 -49.11 12.25
N LEU A 86 16.51 -50.05 11.31
CA LEU A 86 16.33 -51.47 11.62
C LEU A 86 17.49 -51.92 12.51
N SER A 87 17.20 -52.36 13.73
CA SER A 87 18.14 -53.15 14.52
C SER A 87 18.09 -54.60 14.03
N TRP A 88 19.27 -55.17 13.79
CA TRP A 88 19.48 -56.60 13.53
C TRP A 88 19.11 -57.45 14.75
#